data_AF-A0A661UQY8-F1
#
_entry.id   AF-A0A661UQY8-F1
#
_cell.length_a   1.000
_cell.length_b   1.000
_cell.length_c   1.000
_cell.angle_alpha   90.00
_cell.angle_beta   90.00
_cell.angle_gamma   90.00
#
_symmetry.space_group_name_H-M   'P 1'
#
loop_
_entity.id
_entity.type
_entity.pdbx_description
1 polymer ?
#
loop_
_entity_poly.entity_id
_entity_poly.type
_entity_poly.pdbx_seq_one_letter_code
_entity_poly.pdbx_strand_id
1 'polypeptide(L)'
;MFKSGLRIPFVWLMPGKFKDNKKRKDTEDALNAAYGGADNSGKAPLLEQGLDLKQVGMTAEDAEALNQSKFSVVEVCRFYGVPPHKAYVLDDATYSNIEEQNHDYNIDTARAWYERAEGVIKKSLVPEEDKGTRFGEFNMDAAMRGNTEDRWAANQIAINTGVASINDIRKRENMNPVEGGDVHLVPLNMVPLDQIGDMPVSTEPNGTDERSEERTIATRMRIRNAYEPLFVDAFQRIVHREVRDHRNAIKKFLGDRTVGEFEQYLAGYYEKMPEALRKTFTPLISSYARAMFEAVGTEVGISQWTPDMDRAVTRYVHTLEAHYPASGLGQMNAIIREGGEGMDAALNGRLDEWDQRKAKKVGRIELVRSGEDMAIATYKAAGVTRKRWHTVGKSCPMCNWWDGKIVGIEENFAAKGSVAYFKEGEQHLAKRDIKRPPLHDKCDCIVRAER
;
A
#
# COMPACT_ATOMS: atom_id res chain seq x y z
N MET A 1 12.16 -40.50 25.58
CA MET A 1 13.30 -39.65 25.97
C MET A 1 13.14 -39.01 27.35
N PHE A 2 12.05 -38.31 27.68
CA PHE A 2 11.97 -37.52 28.93
C PHE A 2 11.85 -38.29 30.26
N LYS A 3 11.51 -39.58 30.24
CA LYS A 3 11.36 -40.37 31.48
C LYS A 3 12.55 -41.29 31.80
N SER A 4 13.45 -41.51 30.83
CA SER A 4 14.57 -42.46 30.94
C SER A 4 15.88 -41.95 30.33
N GLY A 5 15.89 -40.75 29.74
CA GLY A 5 17.11 -40.10 29.25
C GLY A 5 17.84 -39.46 30.42
N LEU A 6 19.08 -39.87 30.65
CA LEU A 6 19.94 -39.31 31.70
C LEU A 6 20.35 -37.87 31.30
N ARG A 7 19.47 -36.89 31.50
CA ARG A 7 19.82 -35.48 31.35
C ARG A 7 20.68 -35.09 32.54
N ILE A 8 21.98 -35.02 32.33
CA ILE A 8 22.92 -34.43 33.28
C ILE A 8 23.07 -32.95 32.88
N PRO A 9 22.33 -32.01 33.49
CA PRO A 9 22.44 -30.59 33.15
C PRO A 9 23.82 -30.01 33.50
N PHE A 10 24.52 -30.65 34.45
CA PHE A 10 25.79 -30.19 34.98
C PHE A 10 26.72 -31.36 35.24
N VAL A 11 27.95 -31.28 34.73
CA VAL A 11 29.02 -32.22 35.08
C VAL A 11 30.04 -31.48 35.93
N TRP A 12 30.29 -32.05 37.10
CA TRP A 12 31.35 -31.59 38.01
C TRP A 12 32.63 -32.33 37.67
N LEU A 13 33.64 -31.61 37.19
CA LEU A 13 34.95 -32.15 36.90
C LEU A 13 35.88 -31.86 38.07
N MET A 14 36.51 -32.91 38.60
CA MET A 14 37.53 -32.77 39.63
C MET A 14 38.89 -33.26 39.14
N PRO A 15 39.98 -32.52 39.41
CA PRO A 15 41.32 -32.98 39.10
C PRO A 15 41.77 -34.05 40.11
N GLY A 16 41.80 -35.32 39.69
CA GLY A 16 42.36 -36.44 40.45
C GLY A 16 41.34 -37.55 40.80
N LYS A 17 41.80 -38.60 41.50
CA LYS A 17 40.97 -39.73 41.94
C LYS A 17 40.75 -39.67 43.46
N PHE A 18 39.52 -39.92 43.90
CA PHE A 18 39.26 -40.20 45.31
C PHE A 18 40.07 -41.43 45.75
N LYS A 19 40.81 -41.31 46.85
CA LYS A 19 41.55 -42.44 47.46
C LYS A 19 40.67 -43.34 48.33
N ASP A 20 39.48 -42.87 48.71
CA ASP A 20 38.53 -43.53 49.61
C ASP A 20 37.12 -43.49 49.00
N ASN A 21 36.48 -44.64 48.86
CA ASN A 21 35.13 -44.78 48.29
C ASN A 21 34.05 -44.15 49.18
N LYS A 22 34.27 -44.07 50.50
CA LYS A 22 33.30 -43.46 51.41
C LYS A 22 33.19 -41.95 51.18
N LYS A 23 34.34 -41.27 51.10
CA LYS A 23 34.40 -39.82 50.83
C LYS A 23 33.80 -39.45 49.48
N ARG A 24 33.98 -40.30 48.46
CA ARG A 24 33.34 -40.12 47.16
C ARG A 24 31.82 -40.07 47.30
N LYS A 25 31.24 -41.06 48.01
CA LYS A 25 29.79 -41.15 48.19
C LYS A 25 29.25 -39.99 49.02
N ASP A 26 29.94 -39.61 50.09
CA ASP A 26 29.55 -38.46 50.91
C ASP A 26 29.55 -37.14 50.11
N THR A 27 30.49 -36.96 49.18
CA THR A 27 30.52 -35.81 48.26
C THR A 27 29.41 -35.87 47.21
N GLU A 28 29.12 -37.04 46.64
CA GLU A 28 27.99 -37.25 45.72
C GLU A 28 26.64 -36.92 46.40
N ASP A 29 26.44 -37.40 47.63
CA ASP A 29 25.21 -37.17 48.41
C ASP A 29 25.07 -35.69 48.80
N ALA A 30 26.16 -35.02 49.18
CA ALA A 30 26.16 -33.58 49.50
C ALA A 30 25.83 -32.71 48.28
N LEU A 31 26.39 -33.02 47.10
CA LEU A 31 26.08 -32.30 45.86
C LEU A 31 24.63 -32.52 45.42
N ASN A 32 24.12 -33.75 45.53
CA ASN A 32 22.73 -34.06 45.22
C ASN A 32 21.75 -33.36 46.18
N ALA A 33 22.07 -33.27 47.47
CA ALA A 33 21.24 -32.57 48.44
C ALA A 33 21.25 -31.04 48.24
N ALA A 34 22.39 -30.47 47.86
CA ALA A 34 22.54 -29.03 47.69
C ALA A 34 21.95 -28.50 46.37
N TYR A 35 22.09 -29.26 45.29
CA TYR A 35 21.78 -28.80 43.92
C TYR A 35 20.80 -29.71 43.16
N GLY A 36 20.39 -30.83 43.72
CA GLY A 36 19.39 -31.72 43.13
C GLY A 36 17.96 -31.28 43.43
N GLY A 37 17.04 -31.54 42.49
CA GLY A 37 15.61 -31.23 42.63
C GLY A 37 15.21 -29.84 42.14
N ALA A 38 13.93 -29.69 41.80
CA ALA A 38 13.39 -28.44 41.22
C ALA A 38 13.50 -27.24 42.19
N ASP A 39 13.38 -27.49 43.50
CA ASP A 39 13.42 -26.46 44.55
C ASP A 39 14.82 -25.84 44.76
N ASN A 40 15.87 -26.49 44.27
CA ASN A 40 17.25 -26.01 44.35
C ASN A 40 17.72 -25.32 43.06
N SER A 41 16.82 -25.13 42.08
CA SER A 41 17.11 -24.46 40.81
C SER A 41 17.48 -22.99 41.02
N GLY A 42 18.59 -22.56 40.42
CA GLY A 42 19.08 -21.17 40.49
C GLY A 42 20.01 -20.84 41.66
N LYS A 43 20.35 -21.82 42.52
CA LYS A 43 21.38 -21.63 43.55
C LYS A 43 22.77 -21.51 42.91
N ALA A 44 23.54 -20.50 43.32
CA ALA A 44 24.91 -20.32 42.87
C ALA A 44 25.79 -21.47 43.39
N PRO A 45 26.50 -22.20 42.51
CA PRO A 45 27.33 -23.33 42.91
C PRO A 45 28.60 -22.84 43.61
N LEU A 46 28.85 -23.34 44.82
CA LEU A 46 30.12 -23.18 45.53
C LEU A 46 31.14 -24.19 45.01
N LEU A 47 32.20 -23.72 44.35
CA LEU A 47 33.26 -24.53 43.75
C LEU A 47 34.50 -24.53 44.66
N GLU A 48 34.70 -25.58 45.45
CA GLU A 48 35.91 -25.77 46.27
C GLU A 48 36.86 -26.82 45.68
N GLN A 49 38.14 -26.79 46.06
CA GLN A 49 39.15 -27.82 45.71
C GLN A 49 39.37 -28.08 44.20
N GLY A 50 39.16 -27.08 43.34
CA GLY A 50 39.39 -27.21 41.90
C GLY A 50 38.27 -27.90 41.12
N LEU A 51 37.08 -28.01 41.73
CA LEU A 51 35.85 -28.39 41.04
C LEU A 51 35.54 -27.39 39.91
N ASP A 52 35.46 -27.89 38.68
CA ASP A 52 34.99 -27.13 37.51
C ASP A 52 33.57 -27.58 37.14
N LEU A 53 32.70 -26.60 36.88
CA LEU A 53 31.31 -26.85 36.52
C LEU A 53 31.12 -26.63 35.02
N LYS A 54 30.86 -27.70 34.28
CA LYS A 54 30.50 -27.60 32.87
C LYS A 54 28.99 -27.72 32.70
N GLN A 55 28.39 -26.63 32.24
CA GLN A 55 27.00 -26.62 31.80
C GLN A 55 26.90 -27.39 30.48
N VAL A 56 26.14 -28.46 30.46
CA VAL A 56 25.81 -29.17 29.22
C VAL A 56 24.61 -28.43 28.63
N GLY A 57 24.85 -27.61 27.61
CA GLY A 57 23.78 -26.96 26.84
C GLY A 57 22.89 -27.97 26.14
N MET A 58 21.78 -27.52 25.55
CA MET A 58 20.91 -28.37 24.75
C MET A 58 21.74 -29.10 23.69
N THR A 59 21.70 -30.44 23.69
CA THR A 59 22.47 -31.23 22.73
C THR A 59 21.89 -31.06 21.33
N ALA A 60 22.71 -31.23 20.29
CA ALA A 60 22.24 -31.20 18.91
C ALA A 60 21.08 -32.19 18.66
N GLU A 61 21.09 -33.33 19.37
CA GLU A 61 20.03 -34.35 19.35
C GLU A 61 18.69 -33.82 19.90
N ASP A 62 18.69 -33.02 20.97
CA ASP A 62 17.48 -32.42 21.53
C ASP A 62 16.88 -31.38 20.56
N ALA A 63 17.73 -30.60 19.86
CA ALA A 63 17.29 -29.67 18.82
C ALA A 63 16.71 -30.41 17.60
N GLU A 64 17.33 -31.53 17.22
CA GLU A 64 16.88 -32.38 16.12
C GLU A 64 15.54 -33.07 16.44
N ALA A 65 15.36 -33.58 17.66
CA ALA A 65 14.09 -34.18 18.10
C ALA A 65 12.94 -33.15 18.10
N LEU A 66 13.21 -31.89 18.45
CA LEU A 66 12.22 -30.82 18.39
C LEU A 66 11.82 -30.49 16.94
N ASN A 67 12.80 -30.48 16.02
CA ASN A 67 12.54 -30.32 14.59
C ASN A 67 11.74 -31.50 14.01
N GLN A 68 12.03 -32.74 14.43
CA GLN A 68 11.26 -33.92 14.03
C GLN A 68 9.81 -33.83 14.50
N SER A 69 9.56 -33.39 15.74
CA SER A 69 8.20 -33.20 16.25
C SER A 69 7.43 -32.14 15.46
N LYS A 70 8.09 -31.04 15.05
CA LYS A 70 7.47 -30.00 14.20
C LYS A 70 7.14 -30.55 12.82
N PHE A 71 8.05 -31.33 12.23
CA PHE A 71 7.83 -31.95 10.92
C PHE A 71 6.61 -32.89 10.95
N SER A 72 6.44 -33.69 11.99
CA SER A 72 5.26 -34.55 12.16
C SER A 72 3.94 -33.76 12.22
N VAL A 73 3.91 -32.59 12.86
CA VAL A 73 2.72 -31.71 12.87
C VAL A 73 2.40 -31.24 11.45
N VAL A 74 3.41 -30.87 10.67
CA VAL A 74 3.24 -30.45 9.27
C VAL A 74 2.75 -31.61 8.40
N GLU A 75 3.22 -32.84 8.62
CA GLU A 75 2.72 -34.02 7.90
C GLU A 75 1.23 -34.27 8.15
N VAL A 76 0.78 -34.15 9.41
CA VAL A 76 -0.65 -34.26 9.75
C VAL A 76 -1.45 -33.14 9.07
N CYS A 77 -0.95 -31.91 9.11
CA CYS A 77 -1.55 -30.76 8.43
C CYS A 77 -1.72 -31.02 6.92
N ARG A 78 -0.68 -31.55 6.25
CA ARG A 78 -0.74 -31.95 4.83
C ARG A 78 -1.80 -33.01 4.56
N PHE A 79 -1.93 -34.02 5.42
CA PHE A 79 -2.92 -35.07 5.25
C PHE A 79 -4.36 -34.52 5.25
N TYR A 80 -4.65 -33.55 6.11
CA TYR A 80 -5.96 -32.91 6.19
C TYR A 80 -6.15 -31.71 5.26
N GLY A 81 -5.12 -31.33 4.49
CA GLY A 81 -5.11 -30.12 3.67
C GLY A 81 -5.11 -28.83 4.49
N VAL A 82 -4.91 -28.89 5.80
CA VAL A 82 -4.95 -27.73 6.69
C VAL A 82 -3.57 -27.06 6.68
N PRO A 83 -3.46 -25.74 6.44
CA PRO A 83 -2.19 -25.04 6.52
C PRO A 83 -1.59 -25.04 7.95
N PRO A 84 -0.24 -25.11 8.10
CA PRO A 84 0.41 -25.22 9.41
C PRO A 84 0.10 -24.08 10.40
N HIS A 85 -0.18 -22.86 9.90
CA HIS A 85 -0.50 -21.71 10.76
C HIS A 85 -1.83 -21.91 11.52
N LYS A 86 -2.76 -22.71 11.00
CA LYS A 86 -3.99 -23.10 11.72
C LYS A 86 -3.72 -24.04 12.88
N ALA A 87 -2.60 -24.75 12.86
CA ALA A 87 -2.09 -25.57 13.96
C ALA A 87 -1.09 -24.82 14.86
N TYR A 88 -1.04 -23.48 14.74
CA TYR A 88 -0.15 -22.60 15.51
C TYR A 88 1.36 -22.83 15.28
N VAL A 89 1.72 -23.44 14.14
CA VAL A 89 3.11 -23.54 13.69
C VAL A 89 3.42 -22.33 12.79
N LEU A 90 4.14 -21.34 13.32
CA LEU A 90 4.32 -20.01 12.70
C LEU A 90 5.77 -19.68 12.34
N ASP A 91 6.67 -20.67 12.31
CA ASP A 91 8.12 -20.45 12.23
C ASP A 91 8.59 -19.59 11.03
N ASP A 92 7.86 -19.59 9.91
CA ASP A 92 8.16 -18.82 8.69
C ASP A 92 7.03 -17.83 8.27
N ALA A 93 6.03 -17.63 9.11
CA ALA A 93 4.82 -16.89 8.75
C ALA A 93 4.89 -15.41 9.22
N THR A 94 4.93 -14.46 8.27
CA THR A 94 4.71 -13.04 8.54
C THR A 94 3.20 -12.73 8.55
N TYR A 95 2.77 -11.68 9.26
CA TYR A 95 1.36 -11.30 9.34
C TYR A 95 0.67 -11.14 7.96
N SER A 96 1.37 -10.58 6.98
CA SER A 96 0.85 -10.43 5.61
C SER A 96 0.68 -11.78 4.90
N ASN A 97 1.54 -12.75 5.17
CA ASN A 97 1.48 -14.09 4.60
C ASN A 97 0.39 -14.94 5.28
N ILE A 98 0.07 -14.68 6.56
CA ILE A 98 -0.99 -15.39 7.29
C ILE A 98 -2.38 -15.06 6.74
N GLU A 99 -2.62 -13.82 6.32
CA GLU A 99 -3.90 -13.42 5.70
C GLU A 99 -4.11 -14.11 4.35
N GLU A 100 -3.07 -14.16 3.51
CA GLU A 100 -3.09 -14.90 2.24
C GLU A 100 -3.28 -16.40 2.47
N GLN A 101 -2.56 -17.00 3.43
CA GLN A 101 -2.74 -18.42 3.78
C GLN A 101 -4.11 -18.72 4.41
N ASN A 102 -4.75 -17.75 5.08
CA ASN A 102 -6.12 -17.88 5.57
C ASN A 102 -7.14 -17.86 4.41
N HIS A 103 -6.90 -17.01 3.42
CA HIS A 103 -7.70 -16.95 2.20
C HIS A 103 -7.61 -18.29 1.44
N ASP A 104 -6.39 -18.80 1.22
CA ASP A 104 -6.17 -20.09 0.55
C ASP A 104 -6.81 -21.26 1.29
N TYR A 105 -6.72 -21.30 2.63
CA TYR A 105 -7.41 -22.31 3.44
C TYR A 105 -8.93 -22.33 3.20
N ASN A 106 -9.55 -21.15 3.17
CA ASN A 106 -10.99 -21.02 3.00
C ASN A 106 -11.43 -21.50 1.61
N ILE A 107 -10.63 -21.23 0.57
CA ILE A 107 -10.93 -21.63 -0.82
C ILE A 107 -10.66 -23.12 -1.05
N ASP A 108 -9.47 -23.60 -0.71
CA ASP A 108 -8.98 -24.90 -1.15
C ASP A 108 -9.40 -26.05 -0.22
N THR A 109 -9.65 -25.76 1.06
CA THR A 109 -9.94 -26.80 2.07
C THR A 109 -11.33 -26.67 2.65
N ALA A 110 -11.66 -25.51 3.22
CA ALA A 110 -12.89 -25.36 3.99
C ALA A 110 -14.14 -25.36 3.10
N ARG A 111 -14.08 -24.71 1.93
CA ARG A 111 -15.18 -24.63 0.95
C ARG A 111 -15.78 -25.99 0.60
N ALA A 112 -14.94 -26.98 0.32
CA ALA A 112 -15.39 -28.32 -0.05
C ALA A 112 -16.23 -28.99 1.05
N TRP A 113 -15.96 -28.69 2.33
CA TRP A 113 -16.74 -29.22 3.45
C TRP A 113 -18.08 -28.48 3.61
N TYR A 114 -18.09 -27.17 3.39
CA TYR A 114 -19.31 -26.37 3.43
C TYR A 114 -20.27 -26.76 2.31
N GLU A 115 -19.80 -26.87 1.07
CA GLU A 115 -20.62 -27.29 -0.07
C GLU A 115 -21.22 -28.70 0.13
N ARG A 116 -20.48 -29.61 0.77
CA ARG A 116 -21.00 -30.93 1.15
C ARG A 116 -22.14 -30.82 2.17
N ALA A 117 -21.97 -29.99 3.20
CA ALA A 117 -22.99 -29.77 4.22
C ALA A 117 -24.24 -29.08 3.63
N GLU A 118 -24.06 -28.09 2.75
CA GLU A 118 -25.13 -27.43 2.00
C GLU A 118 -25.88 -28.42 1.10
N GLY A 119 -25.16 -29.34 0.45
CA GLY A 119 -25.76 -30.43 -0.31
C GLY A 119 -26.66 -31.32 0.55
N VAL A 120 -26.25 -31.62 1.79
CA VAL A 120 -27.06 -32.38 2.75
C VAL A 120 -28.29 -31.57 3.19
N ILE A 121 -28.14 -30.27 3.46
CA ILE A 121 -29.23 -29.37 3.80
C ILE A 121 -30.25 -29.31 2.65
N LYS A 122 -29.79 -29.10 1.42
CA LYS A 122 -30.62 -29.07 0.21
C LYS A 122 -31.35 -30.40 -0.02
N LYS A 123 -30.70 -31.53 0.29
CA LYS A 123 -31.30 -32.85 0.12
C LYS A 123 -32.32 -33.18 1.22
N SER A 124 -32.03 -32.81 2.47
CA SER A 124 -32.71 -33.38 3.64
C SER A 124 -33.65 -32.41 4.35
N LEU A 125 -33.42 -31.10 4.22
CA LEU A 125 -34.17 -30.06 4.94
C LEU A 125 -35.01 -29.16 4.02
N VAL A 126 -34.68 -29.07 2.73
CA VAL A 126 -35.46 -28.29 1.76
C VAL A 126 -36.54 -29.17 1.11
N PRO A 127 -37.84 -28.87 1.31
CA PRO A 127 -38.93 -29.59 0.66
C PRO A 127 -38.85 -29.52 -0.87
N GLU A 128 -39.34 -30.55 -1.57
CA GLU A 128 -39.21 -30.66 -3.04
C GLU A 128 -39.82 -29.46 -3.78
N GLU A 129 -40.94 -28.94 -3.27
CA GLU A 129 -41.66 -27.77 -3.81
C GLU A 129 -40.88 -26.45 -3.71
N ASP A 130 -39.94 -26.35 -2.77
CA ASP A 130 -39.12 -25.16 -2.51
C ASP A 130 -37.72 -25.26 -3.13
N LYS A 131 -37.39 -26.38 -3.81
CA LYS A 131 -36.09 -26.58 -4.44
C LYS A 131 -35.95 -25.65 -5.65
N GLY A 132 -35.04 -24.68 -5.52
CA GLY A 132 -34.77 -23.66 -6.55
C GLY A 132 -35.20 -22.26 -6.14
N THR A 133 -36.12 -22.13 -5.18
CA THR A 133 -36.52 -20.86 -4.58
C THR A 133 -35.87 -20.65 -3.20
N ARG A 134 -35.61 -21.73 -2.47
CA ARG A 134 -34.94 -21.71 -1.16
C ARG A 134 -33.67 -22.56 -1.16
N PHE A 135 -32.65 -22.06 -0.49
CA PHE A 135 -31.39 -22.75 -0.27
C PHE A 135 -30.80 -22.36 1.08
N GLY A 136 -29.97 -23.23 1.65
CA GLY A 136 -29.13 -22.91 2.80
C GLY A 136 -27.68 -22.92 2.35
N GLU A 137 -26.96 -21.83 2.63
CA GLU A 137 -25.56 -21.64 2.27
C GLU A 137 -24.79 -21.16 3.51
N PHE A 138 -23.56 -21.65 3.68
CA PHE A 138 -22.62 -21.10 4.65
C PHE A 138 -22.06 -19.80 4.10
N ASN A 139 -22.29 -18.72 4.83
CA ASN A 139 -21.75 -17.41 4.47
C ASN A 139 -20.21 -17.40 4.69
N MET A 140 -19.47 -17.78 3.66
CA MET A 140 -18.01 -17.76 3.64
C MET A 140 -17.43 -16.35 3.64
N ASP A 141 -18.19 -15.39 3.14
CA ASP A 141 -17.83 -13.96 3.19
C ASP A 141 -17.77 -13.43 4.62
N ALA A 142 -18.43 -14.12 5.57
CA ALA A 142 -18.31 -13.85 6.99
C ALA A 142 -16.95 -14.25 7.56
N ALA A 143 -16.37 -15.36 7.09
CA ALA A 143 -15.04 -15.82 7.48
C ALA A 143 -13.93 -14.98 6.81
N MET A 144 -14.22 -14.39 5.66
CA MET A 144 -13.35 -13.47 4.90
C MET A 144 -13.52 -11.99 5.32
N ARG A 145 -14.26 -11.70 6.41
CA ARG A 145 -14.55 -10.33 6.91
C ARG A 145 -13.32 -9.46 7.21
N GLY A 146 -12.12 -10.03 7.22
CA GLY A 146 -10.86 -9.31 7.39
C GLY A 146 -10.62 -8.18 6.39
N ASN A 147 -11.36 -8.14 5.28
CA ASN A 147 -11.25 -7.06 4.31
C ASN A 147 -12.61 -6.54 3.82
N THR A 148 -13.38 -5.97 4.75
CA THR A 148 -14.66 -5.31 4.46
C THR A 148 -14.48 -4.15 3.47
N GLU A 149 -13.34 -3.47 3.49
CA GLU A 149 -13.03 -2.34 2.61
C GLU A 149 -12.90 -2.77 1.14
N ASP A 150 -12.10 -3.79 0.83
CA ASP A 150 -11.94 -4.28 -0.54
C ASP A 150 -13.23 -4.90 -1.09
N ARG A 151 -14.03 -5.54 -0.22
CA ARG A 151 -15.35 -6.07 -0.62
C ARG A 151 -16.32 -4.97 -1.01
N TRP A 152 -16.44 -3.92 -0.19
CA TRP A 152 -17.28 -2.77 -0.53
C TRP A 152 -16.72 -1.99 -1.73
N ALA A 153 -15.40 -1.92 -1.91
CA ALA A 153 -14.77 -1.36 -3.10
C ALA A 153 -15.13 -2.16 -4.37
N ALA A 154 -15.08 -3.49 -4.32
CA ALA A 154 -15.51 -4.35 -5.43
C ALA A 154 -17.02 -4.22 -5.71
N ASN A 155 -17.86 -4.14 -4.68
CA ASN A 155 -19.29 -3.86 -4.80
C ASN A 155 -19.54 -2.51 -5.50
N GLN A 156 -18.79 -1.48 -5.09
CA GLN A 156 -18.88 -0.15 -5.67
C GLN A 156 -18.44 -0.12 -7.13
N ILE A 157 -17.37 -0.85 -7.49
CA ILE A 157 -16.94 -1.00 -8.89
C ILE A 157 -18.02 -1.71 -9.71
N ALA A 158 -18.64 -2.77 -9.19
CA ALA A 158 -19.69 -3.51 -9.89
C ALA A 158 -20.95 -2.67 -10.13
N ILE A 159 -21.35 -1.84 -9.15
CA ILE A 159 -22.44 -0.87 -9.31
C ILE A 159 -22.05 0.21 -10.32
N ASN A 160 -20.85 0.80 -10.20
CA ASN A 160 -20.40 1.88 -11.08
C ASN A 160 -20.12 1.43 -12.52
N THR A 161 -19.96 0.13 -12.78
CA THR A 161 -19.78 -0.40 -14.14
C THR A 161 -21.08 -0.92 -14.74
N GLY A 162 -22.19 -0.86 -14.00
CA GLY A 162 -23.48 -1.40 -14.41
C GLY A 162 -23.56 -2.93 -14.42
N VAL A 163 -22.50 -3.64 -13.98
CA VAL A 163 -22.43 -5.11 -13.96
C VAL A 163 -23.40 -5.72 -12.96
N ALA A 164 -23.66 -5.03 -11.84
CA ALA A 164 -24.58 -5.48 -10.81
C ALA A 164 -25.53 -4.35 -10.39
N SER A 165 -26.81 -4.67 -10.22
CA SER A 165 -27.80 -3.78 -9.59
C SER A 165 -27.61 -3.73 -8.07
N ILE A 166 -28.29 -2.79 -7.41
CA ILE A 166 -28.29 -2.69 -5.96
C ILE A 166 -28.84 -3.98 -5.33
N ASN A 167 -29.88 -4.57 -5.92
CA ASN A 167 -30.48 -5.81 -5.43
C ASN A 167 -29.60 -7.04 -5.71
N ASP A 168 -28.79 -7.05 -6.76
CA ASP A 168 -27.79 -8.11 -6.98
C ASP A 168 -26.73 -8.11 -5.88
N ILE A 169 -26.27 -6.92 -5.50
CA ILE A 169 -25.32 -6.77 -4.38
C ILE A 169 -25.99 -7.13 -3.05
N ARG A 170 -27.24 -6.71 -2.81
CA ARG A 170 -27.99 -7.08 -1.60
C ARG A 170 -28.19 -8.59 -1.52
N LYS A 171 -28.50 -9.25 -2.64
CA LYS A 171 -28.61 -10.71 -2.72
C LYS A 171 -27.28 -11.39 -2.38
N ARG A 172 -26.16 -10.91 -2.94
CA ARG A 172 -24.81 -11.41 -2.60
C ARG A 172 -24.47 -11.20 -1.13
N GLU A 173 -24.88 -10.07 -0.56
CA GLU A 173 -24.67 -9.72 0.85
C GLU A 173 -25.74 -10.34 1.78
N ASN A 174 -26.60 -11.24 1.28
CA ASN A 174 -27.70 -11.87 2.04
C ASN A 174 -28.65 -10.87 2.73
N MET A 175 -28.90 -9.74 2.06
CA MET A 175 -29.83 -8.69 2.48
C MET A 175 -31.12 -8.76 1.66
N ASN A 176 -32.24 -8.35 2.27
CA ASN A 176 -33.51 -8.26 1.57
C ASN A 176 -33.44 -7.24 0.41
N PRO A 177 -34.11 -7.53 -0.72
CA PRO A 177 -34.20 -6.61 -1.85
C PRO A 177 -34.99 -5.36 -1.45
N VAL A 178 -34.75 -4.26 -2.17
CA VAL A 178 -35.45 -2.99 -2.01
C VAL A 178 -36.15 -2.61 -3.30
N GLU A 179 -37.28 -1.90 -3.18
CA GLU A 179 -38.05 -1.41 -4.33
C GLU A 179 -37.20 -0.44 -5.17
N GLY A 180 -37.14 -0.65 -6.49
CA GLY A 180 -36.27 0.11 -7.39
C GLY A 180 -34.78 -0.31 -7.36
N GLY A 181 -34.41 -1.33 -6.59
CA GLY A 181 -33.03 -1.82 -6.48
C GLY A 181 -32.54 -2.69 -7.64
N ASP A 182 -33.42 -3.14 -8.52
CA ASP A 182 -33.08 -3.96 -9.71
C ASP A 182 -32.60 -3.10 -10.90
N VAL A 183 -32.59 -1.77 -10.73
CA VAL A 183 -32.14 -0.84 -11.76
C VAL A 183 -30.61 -0.86 -11.81
N HIS A 184 -30.06 -1.25 -12.96
CA HIS A 184 -28.63 -1.15 -13.22
C HIS A 184 -28.27 0.33 -13.41
N LEU A 185 -27.49 0.85 -12.47
CA LEU A 185 -26.97 2.20 -12.53
C LEU A 185 -25.73 2.18 -13.42
N VAL A 186 -25.82 2.80 -14.60
CA VAL A 186 -24.65 3.07 -15.42
C VAL A 186 -24.31 4.55 -15.23
N PRO A 187 -23.05 4.93 -14.97
CA PRO A 187 -22.62 6.31 -15.05
C PRO A 187 -23.08 6.87 -16.39
N LEU A 188 -23.58 8.11 -16.40
CA LEU A 188 -24.30 8.80 -17.50
C LEU A 188 -23.50 9.00 -18.81
N ASN A 189 -22.45 8.22 -19.05
CA ASN A 189 -21.47 8.38 -20.13
C ASN A 189 -21.43 7.21 -21.14
N MET A 190 -22.52 6.50 -21.38
CA MET A 190 -22.74 5.75 -22.63
C MET A 190 -24.25 5.66 -22.93
N VAL A 191 -24.67 6.22 -24.07
CA VAL A 191 -26.04 6.11 -24.58
C VAL A 191 -26.22 4.71 -25.20
N PRO A 192 -27.35 4.01 -24.98
CA PRO A 192 -27.71 2.81 -25.71
C PRO A 192 -27.66 3.03 -27.23
N LEU A 193 -27.12 2.06 -27.99
CA LEU A 193 -26.83 2.17 -29.43
C LEU A 193 -28.07 2.53 -30.28
N ASP A 194 -29.27 2.29 -29.75
CA ASP A 194 -30.57 2.52 -30.38
C ASP A 194 -31.13 3.94 -30.19
N GLN A 195 -30.51 4.80 -29.36
CA GLN A 195 -31.05 6.13 -29.01
C GLN A 195 -30.17 7.33 -29.41
N ILE A 196 -29.20 7.13 -30.31
CA ILE A 196 -28.28 8.19 -30.77
C ILE A 196 -28.98 9.24 -31.67
N GLY A 197 -30.15 8.93 -32.26
CA GLY A 197 -30.80 9.77 -33.26
C GLY A 197 -31.70 10.91 -32.74
N ASP A 198 -32.19 10.84 -31.49
CA ASP A 198 -33.38 11.62 -31.07
C ASP A 198 -33.17 12.54 -29.84
N MET A 199 -31.94 12.76 -29.38
CA MET A 199 -31.72 13.70 -28.27
C MET A 199 -31.50 15.15 -28.76
N PRO A 200 -32.30 16.12 -28.30
CA PRO A 200 -32.08 17.52 -28.63
C PRO A 200 -30.82 18.02 -27.91
N VAL A 201 -29.81 18.41 -28.68
CA VAL A 201 -28.65 19.14 -28.17
C VAL A 201 -29.11 20.55 -27.79
N SER A 202 -29.21 20.84 -26.49
CA SER A 202 -29.43 22.21 -26.03
C SER A 202 -28.14 23.01 -26.21
N THR A 203 -28.11 23.87 -27.23
CA THR A 203 -27.01 24.78 -27.56
C THR A 203 -27.15 26.16 -26.90
N GLU A 204 -27.50 26.22 -25.61
CA GLU A 204 -27.51 27.50 -24.90
C GLU A 204 -26.44 27.56 -23.80
N PRO A 205 -25.57 28.59 -23.78
CA PRO A 205 -24.57 28.79 -22.75
C PRO A 205 -25.26 29.30 -21.49
N ASN A 206 -25.50 28.40 -20.53
CA ASN A 206 -26.08 28.82 -19.24
C ASN A 206 -25.08 29.72 -18.48
N GLY A 207 -25.59 30.90 -18.12
CA GLY A 207 -24.88 31.98 -17.47
C GLY A 207 -24.36 31.64 -16.06
N THR A 208 -23.54 32.56 -15.58
CA THR A 208 -22.83 32.61 -14.30
C THR A 208 -23.78 32.48 -13.10
N ASP A 209 -23.93 31.28 -12.55
CA ASP A 209 -24.54 31.03 -11.24
C ASP A 209 -23.44 30.51 -10.30
N GLU A 210 -23.18 31.20 -9.18
CA GLU A 210 -22.21 30.75 -8.14
C GLU A 210 -22.48 29.29 -7.73
N ARG A 211 -23.75 28.88 -7.77
CA ARG A 211 -24.20 27.53 -7.47
C ARG A 211 -23.74 26.48 -8.51
N SER A 212 -23.61 26.90 -9.77
CA SER A 212 -23.05 26.08 -10.86
C SER A 212 -21.53 25.92 -10.70
N GLU A 213 -20.86 27.00 -10.29
CA GLU A 213 -19.41 26.99 -10.04
C GLU A 213 -19.04 26.08 -8.86
N GLU A 214 -19.74 26.21 -7.73
CA GLU A 214 -19.55 25.34 -6.56
C GLU A 214 -19.76 23.86 -6.89
N ARG A 215 -20.78 23.56 -7.70
CA ARG A 215 -21.08 22.19 -8.14
C ARG A 215 -19.94 21.60 -8.97
N THR A 216 -19.29 22.41 -9.78
CA THR A 216 -18.21 21.93 -10.65
C THR A 216 -16.92 21.71 -9.88
N ILE A 217 -16.61 22.61 -8.92
CA ILE A 217 -15.51 22.42 -7.95
C ILE A 217 -15.71 21.13 -7.14
N ALA A 218 -16.92 20.93 -6.60
CA ALA A 218 -17.25 19.73 -5.83
C ALA A 218 -17.09 18.45 -6.67
N THR A 219 -17.41 18.51 -7.96
CA THR A 219 -17.27 17.38 -8.89
C THR A 219 -15.80 17.05 -9.15
N ARG A 220 -14.96 18.07 -9.40
CA ARG A 220 -13.51 17.89 -9.53
C ARG A 220 -12.89 17.29 -8.27
N MET A 221 -13.30 17.74 -7.08
CA MET A 221 -12.83 17.19 -5.81
C MET A 221 -13.24 15.73 -5.62
N ARG A 222 -14.48 15.37 -6.00
CA ARG A 222 -14.95 13.98 -5.95
C ARG A 222 -14.10 13.08 -6.85
N ILE A 223 -13.82 13.52 -8.08
CA ILE A 223 -12.97 12.79 -9.03
C ILE A 223 -11.56 12.64 -8.45
N ARG A 224 -10.97 13.72 -7.94
CA ARG A 224 -9.65 13.67 -7.30
C ARG A 224 -9.59 12.64 -6.17
N ASN A 225 -10.56 12.69 -5.25
CA ASN A 225 -10.61 11.78 -4.11
C ASN A 225 -10.79 10.32 -4.55
N ALA A 226 -11.54 10.06 -5.62
CA ALA A 226 -11.71 8.72 -6.17
C ALA A 226 -10.42 8.16 -6.80
N TYR A 227 -9.58 9.01 -7.40
CA TYR A 227 -8.33 8.59 -8.04
C TYR A 227 -7.11 8.64 -7.12
N GLU A 228 -7.18 9.30 -5.95
CA GLU A 228 -6.05 9.38 -5.01
C GLU A 228 -5.50 8.00 -4.62
N PRO A 229 -6.31 7.02 -4.20
CA PRO A 229 -5.80 5.70 -3.84
C PRO A 229 -5.07 5.02 -5.01
N LEU A 230 -5.55 5.20 -6.25
CA LEU A 230 -4.95 4.60 -7.45
C LEU A 230 -3.57 5.19 -7.75
N PHE A 231 -3.43 6.51 -7.62
CA PHE A 231 -2.12 7.17 -7.75
C PHE A 231 -1.16 6.73 -6.65
N VAL A 232 -1.63 6.69 -5.41
CA VAL A 232 -0.80 6.29 -4.26
C VAL A 232 -0.32 4.84 -4.40
N ASP A 233 -1.20 3.91 -4.76
CA ASP A 233 -0.84 2.51 -4.99
C ASP A 233 0.15 2.35 -6.15
N ALA A 234 -0.09 3.02 -7.29
CA ALA A 234 0.81 2.98 -8.43
C ALA A 234 2.23 3.46 -8.05
N PHE A 235 2.35 4.56 -7.31
CA PHE A 235 3.65 5.00 -6.79
C PHE A 235 4.20 4.08 -5.72
N GLN A 236 3.37 3.46 -4.89
CA GLN A 236 3.82 2.55 -3.85
C GLN A 236 4.53 1.32 -4.43
N ARG A 237 4.02 0.77 -5.53
CA ARG A 237 4.70 -0.33 -6.26
C ARG A 237 6.07 0.09 -6.79
N ILE A 238 6.20 1.30 -7.32
CA ILE A 238 7.47 1.85 -7.82
C ILE A 238 8.44 2.08 -6.65
N VAL A 239 7.98 2.73 -5.58
CA VAL A 239 8.80 3.09 -4.42
C VAL A 239 9.28 1.86 -3.66
N HIS A 240 8.42 0.86 -3.41
CA HIS A 240 8.83 -0.36 -2.73
C HIS A 240 9.93 -1.10 -3.51
N ARG A 241 9.79 -1.19 -4.83
CA ARG A 241 10.82 -1.78 -5.69
C ARG A 241 12.11 -0.98 -5.62
N GLU A 242 12.03 0.34 -5.76
CA GLU A 242 13.17 1.28 -5.67
C GLU A 242 13.91 1.13 -4.34
N VAL A 243 13.20 1.16 -3.22
CA VAL A 243 13.76 1.04 -1.87
C VAL A 243 14.42 -0.33 -1.69
N ARG A 244 13.75 -1.41 -2.06
CA ARG A 244 14.30 -2.77 -1.95
C ARG A 244 15.58 -2.93 -2.77
N ASP A 245 15.55 -2.53 -4.04
CA ASP A 245 16.66 -2.69 -4.96
C ASP A 245 17.87 -1.84 -4.50
N HIS A 246 17.63 -0.62 -3.98
CA HIS A 246 18.68 0.23 -3.42
C HIS A 246 19.24 -0.30 -2.09
N ARG A 247 18.41 -0.83 -1.18
CA ARG A 247 18.89 -1.48 0.06
C ARG A 247 19.81 -2.66 -0.27
N ASN A 248 19.47 -3.45 -1.27
CA ASN A 248 20.32 -4.56 -1.73
C ASN A 248 21.63 -4.07 -2.35
N ALA A 249 21.59 -3.01 -3.15
CA ALA A 249 22.78 -2.41 -3.73
C ALA A 249 23.71 -1.79 -2.68
N ILE A 250 23.17 -1.11 -1.66
CA ILE A 250 23.94 -0.58 -0.52
C ILE A 250 24.71 -1.71 0.16
N LYS A 251 24.02 -2.80 0.54
CA LYS A 251 24.66 -3.97 1.17
C LYS A 251 25.77 -4.57 0.30
N LYS A 252 25.55 -4.63 -1.01
CA LYS A 252 26.48 -5.22 -1.96
C LYS A 252 27.73 -4.38 -2.18
N PHE A 253 27.58 -3.11 -2.54
CA PHE A 253 28.70 -2.27 -2.98
C PHE A 253 29.38 -1.54 -1.84
N LEU A 254 28.61 -1.07 -0.84
CA LEU A 254 29.19 -0.31 0.27
C LEU A 254 29.78 -1.22 1.36
N GLY A 255 29.37 -2.49 1.41
CA GLY A 255 30.04 -3.53 2.20
C GLY A 255 31.51 -3.72 1.83
N ASP A 256 31.82 -3.67 0.52
CA ASP A 256 33.19 -3.78 -0.01
C ASP A 256 33.86 -2.40 -0.23
N ARG A 257 33.21 -1.31 0.21
CA ARG A 257 33.65 0.10 0.06
C ARG A 257 33.87 0.57 -1.39
N THR A 258 33.11 0.03 -2.35
CA THR A 258 33.19 0.43 -3.77
C THR A 258 32.17 1.51 -4.15
N VAL A 259 32.34 2.72 -3.60
CA VAL A 259 31.39 3.86 -3.80
C VAL A 259 31.19 4.20 -5.29
N GLY A 260 32.25 4.20 -6.10
CA GLY A 260 32.13 4.49 -7.54
C GLY A 260 31.30 3.45 -8.31
N GLU A 261 31.35 2.18 -7.91
CA GLU A 261 30.50 1.14 -8.50
C GLU A 261 29.03 1.31 -8.07
N PHE A 262 28.81 1.75 -6.83
CA PHE A 262 27.47 2.09 -6.35
C PHE A 262 26.87 3.28 -7.12
N GLU A 263 27.65 4.34 -7.39
CA GLU A 263 27.21 5.48 -8.20
C GLU A 263 26.86 5.06 -9.64
N GLN A 264 27.66 4.20 -10.26
CA GLN A 264 27.37 3.64 -11.58
C GLN A 264 26.09 2.80 -11.58
N TYR A 265 25.89 1.98 -10.55
CA TYR A 265 24.65 1.24 -10.36
C TYR A 265 23.44 2.17 -10.28
N LEU A 266 23.51 3.22 -9.46
CA LEU A 266 22.40 4.18 -9.30
C LEU A 266 22.08 4.85 -10.64
N ALA A 267 23.10 5.32 -11.37
CA ALA A 267 22.90 5.93 -12.68
C ALA A 267 22.17 4.98 -13.65
N GLY A 268 22.63 3.74 -13.78
CA GLY A 268 22.01 2.74 -14.65
C GLY A 268 20.62 2.28 -14.18
N TYR A 269 20.34 2.32 -12.88
CA TYR A 269 19.01 2.04 -12.33
C TYR A 269 17.99 3.09 -12.77
N TYR A 270 18.32 4.37 -12.56
CA TYR A 270 17.41 5.47 -12.89
C TYR A 270 17.30 5.75 -14.38
N GLU A 271 18.29 5.38 -15.19
CA GLU A 271 18.20 5.44 -16.66
C GLU A 271 17.07 4.57 -17.24
N LYS A 272 16.80 3.43 -16.61
CA LYS A 272 15.75 2.47 -17.04
C LYS A 272 14.36 2.76 -16.45
N MET A 273 14.29 3.58 -15.40
CA MET A 273 13.05 3.88 -14.69
C MET A 273 11.97 4.59 -15.54
N PRO A 274 12.30 5.51 -16.48
CA PRO A 274 11.31 6.15 -17.35
C PRO A 274 10.35 5.18 -18.05
N GLU A 275 10.83 4.04 -18.53
CA GLU A 275 9.99 3.05 -19.21
C GLU A 275 8.94 2.45 -18.26
N ALA A 276 9.34 2.12 -17.03
CA ALA A 276 8.43 1.58 -16.02
C ALA A 276 7.39 2.61 -15.59
N LEU A 277 7.80 3.88 -15.43
CA LEU A 277 6.88 4.99 -15.15
C LEU A 277 5.89 5.19 -16.29
N ARG A 278 6.34 5.21 -17.55
CA ARG A 278 5.47 5.32 -18.73
C ARG A 278 4.39 4.26 -18.73
N LYS A 279 4.80 2.99 -18.67
CA LYS A 279 3.88 1.83 -18.71
C LYS A 279 2.84 1.88 -17.60
N THR A 280 3.24 2.34 -16.40
CA THR A 280 2.35 2.41 -15.24
C THR A 280 1.40 3.61 -15.30
N PHE A 281 1.92 4.81 -15.62
CA PHE A 281 1.19 6.06 -15.46
C PHE A 281 0.46 6.53 -16.71
N THR A 282 0.86 6.11 -17.92
CA THR A 282 0.11 6.46 -19.15
C THR A 282 -1.38 6.08 -19.06
N PRO A 283 -1.78 4.83 -18.76
CA PRO A 283 -3.19 4.46 -18.69
C PRO A 283 -3.92 5.17 -17.54
N LEU A 284 -3.29 5.28 -16.36
CA LEU A 284 -3.88 5.92 -15.18
C LEU A 284 -4.13 7.42 -15.42
N ILE A 285 -3.12 8.15 -15.92
CA ILE A 285 -3.22 9.58 -16.18
C ILE A 285 -4.19 9.84 -17.34
N SER A 286 -4.22 8.99 -18.37
CA SER A 286 -5.21 9.09 -19.46
C SER A 286 -6.65 8.96 -18.95
N SER A 287 -6.90 7.95 -18.09
CA SER A 287 -8.22 7.72 -17.51
C SER A 287 -8.65 8.88 -16.61
N TYR A 288 -7.76 9.34 -15.73
CA TYR A 288 -8.02 10.49 -14.87
C TYR A 288 -8.22 11.79 -15.66
N ALA A 289 -7.43 12.00 -16.71
CA ALA A 289 -7.55 13.18 -17.57
C ALA A 289 -8.92 13.26 -18.26
N ARG A 290 -9.47 12.13 -18.73
CA ARG A 290 -10.82 12.09 -19.30
C ARG A 290 -11.89 12.48 -18.29
N ALA A 291 -11.84 11.91 -17.08
CA ALA A 291 -12.77 12.28 -16.01
C ALA A 291 -12.65 13.78 -15.64
N MET A 292 -11.42 14.30 -15.56
CA MET A 292 -11.19 15.72 -15.31
C MET A 292 -11.70 16.60 -16.45
N PHE A 293 -11.52 16.19 -17.71
CA PHE A 293 -12.05 16.90 -18.86
C PHE A 293 -13.58 16.97 -18.84
N GLU A 294 -14.27 15.88 -18.49
CA GLU A 294 -15.74 15.90 -18.38
C GLU A 294 -16.22 16.93 -17.36
N ALA A 295 -15.53 17.05 -16.22
CA ALA A 295 -15.86 18.07 -15.23
C ALA A 295 -15.50 19.48 -15.71
N VAL A 296 -14.26 19.69 -16.18
CA VAL A 296 -13.76 21.03 -16.54
C VAL A 296 -14.38 21.53 -17.85
N GLY A 297 -14.71 20.66 -18.79
CA GLY A 297 -15.34 20.99 -20.07
C GLY A 297 -16.69 21.67 -19.86
N THR A 298 -17.47 21.20 -18.87
CA THR A 298 -18.72 21.88 -18.47
C THR A 298 -18.48 23.29 -17.93
N GLU A 299 -17.34 23.55 -17.28
CA GLU A 299 -16.98 24.90 -16.80
C GLU A 299 -16.73 25.88 -17.93
N VAL A 300 -16.41 25.43 -19.15
CA VAL A 300 -16.05 26.32 -20.27
C VAL A 300 -16.85 26.04 -21.54
N GLY A 301 -17.92 25.25 -21.43
CA GLY A 301 -18.86 25.00 -22.52
C GLY A 301 -18.30 24.15 -23.66
N ILE A 302 -17.31 23.29 -23.39
CA ILE A 302 -16.79 22.34 -24.38
C ILE A 302 -17.05 20.90 -23.93
N SER A 303 -17.46 20.06 -24.88
CA SER A 303 -17.76 18.63 -24.64
C SER A 303 -16.92 17.68 -25.48
N GLN A 304 -16.15 18.21 -26.44
CA GLN A 304 -15.32 17.41 -27.34
C GLN A 304 -13.86 17.37 -26.88
N TRP A 305 -13.34 16.15 -26.75
CA TRP A 305 -11.92 15.91 -26.52
C TRP A 305 -11.11 16.32 -27.77
N THR A 306 -10.01 17.05 -27.57
CA THR A 306 -9.20 17.57 -28.69
C THR A 306 -7.79 16.95 -28.72
N PRO A 307 -7.10 16.98 -29.87
CA PRO A 307 -5.71 16.52 -29.97
C PRO A 307 -4.73 17.25 -29.03
N ASP A 308 -5.06 18.47 -28.59
CA ASP A 308 -4.25 19.19 -27.59
C ASP A 308 -4.31 18.53 -26.21
N MET A 309 -5.42 17.87 -25.87
CA MET A 309 -5.56 17.14 -24.61
C MET A 309 -4.73 15.86 -24.62
N ASP A 310 -4.69 15.13 -25.75
CA ASP A 310 -3.77 13.99 -25.92
C ASP A 310 -2.30 14.42 -25.79
N ARG A 311 -1.95 15.55 -26.40
CA ARG A 311 -0.61 16.16 -26.25
C ARG A 311 -0.33 16.57 -24.81
N ALA A 312 -1.33 17.05 -24.07
CA ALA A 312 -1.17 17.43 -22.66
C ALA A 312 -0.90 16.21 -21.78
N VAL A 313 -1.66 15.11 -21.95
CA VAL A 313 -1.41 13.83 -21.25
C VAL A 313 -0.01 13.32 -21.55
N THR A 314 0.36 13.24 -22.83
CA THR A 314 1.67 12.73 -23.27
C THR A 314 2.81 13.56 -22.70
N ARG A 315 2.70 14.90 -22.77
CA ARG A 315 3.69 15.83 -22.20
C ARG A 315 3.81 15.68 -20.69
N TYR A 316 2.70 15.47 -19.99
CA TYR A 316 2.72 15.27 -18.54
C TYR A 316 3.48 14.01 -18.17
N VAL A 317 3.17 12.88 -18.84
CA VAL A 317 3.85 11.60 -18.61
C VAL A 317 5.36 11.74 -18.85
N HIS A 318 5.77 12.37 -19.96
CA HIS A 318 7.19 12.67 -20.21
C HIS A 318 7.85 13.55 -19.15
N THR A 319 7.09 14.52 -18.60
CA THR A 319 7.58 15.36 -17.51
C THR A 319 7.82 14.53 -16.25
N LEU A 320 6.90 13.62 -15.91
CA LEU A 320 7.02 12.71 -14.78
C LEU A 320 8.23 11.78 -14.94
N GLU A 321 8.40 11.20 -16.13
CA GLU A 321 9.54 10.34 -16.50
C GLU A 321 10.89 11.01 -16.33
N ALA A 322 10.97 12.32 -16.57
CA ALA A 322 12.20 13.08 -16.38
C ALA A 322 12.42 13.46 -14.90
N HIS A 323 11.38 13.95 -14.22
CA HIS A 323 11.53 14.56 -12.90
C HIS A 323 11.64 13.54 -11.76
N TYR A 324 10.86 12.46 -11.80
CA TYR A 324 10.85 11.49 -10.70
C TYR A 324 12.22 10.80 -10.53
N PRO A 325 12.83 10.22 -11.60
CA PRO A 325 14.15 9.59 -11.49
C PRO A 325 15.25 10.59 -11.13
N ALA A 326 15.25 11.78 -11.75
CA ALA A 326 16.25 12.81 -11.47
C ALA A 326 16.22 13.27 -10.01
N SER A 327 15.02 13.38 -9.40
CA SER A 327 14.89 13.73 -7.99
C SER A 327 15.39 12.64 -7.05
N GLY A 328 15.12 11.37 -7.38
CA GLY A 328 15.62 10.22 -6.60
C GLY A 328 17.14 10.11 -6.65
N LEU A 329 17.71 10.13 -7.87
CA LEU A 329 19.15 10.09 -8.09
C LEU A 329 19.88 11.26 -7.41
N GLY A 330 19.34 12.47 -7.57
CA GLY A 330 19.92 13.68 -6.95
C GLY A 330 19.96 13.61 -5.43
N GLN A 331 18.94 13.04 -4.78
CA GLN A 331 18.92 12.85 -3.32
C GLN A 331 19.96 11.83 -2.86
N MET A 332 20.11 10.70 -3.57
CA MET A 332 21.11 9.69 -3.22
C MET A 332 22.53 10.22 -3.43
N ASN A 333 22.78 10.88 -4.56
CA ASN A 333 24.10 11.46 -4.87
C ASN A 333 24.47 12.62 -3.92
N ALA A 334 23.50 13.34 -3.37
CA ALA A 334 23.77 14.35 -2.36
C ALA A 334 24.36 13.71 -1.08
N ILE A 335 23.78 12.61 -0.62
CA ILE A 335 24.27 11.86 0.55
C ILE A 335 25.66 11.26 0.26
N ILE A 336 25.87 10.70 -0.93
CA ILE A 336 27.17 10.15 -1.32
C ILE A 336 28.25 11.23 -1.34
N ARG A 337 27.92 12.43 -1.83
CA ARG A 337 28.85 13.57 -1.89
C ARG A 337 29.24 14.09 -0.52
N GLU A 338 28.33 14.08 0.45
CA GLU A 338 28.65 14.42 1.84
C GLU A 338 29.66 13.43 2.43
N GLY A 339 29.52 12.14 2.11
CA GLY A 339 30.48 11.09 2.44
C GLY A 339 30.70 10.90 3.96
N GLY A 340 31.82 10.27 4.31
CA GLY A 340 32.26 10.10 5.70
C GLY A 340 31.77 8.84 6.43
N GLU A 341 32.19 8.69 7.69
CA GLU A 341 31.74 7.60 8.56
C GLU A 341 30.22 7.76 8.84
N GLY A 342 29.42 6.81 8.36
CA GLY A 342 27.96 6.82 8.52
C GLY A 342 27.14 7.04 7.23
N MET A 343 27.80 7.14 6.07
CA MET A 343 27.11 7.26 4.76
C MET A 343 26.05 6.17 4.55
N ASP A 344 26.36 4.91 4.87
CA ASP A 344 25.44 3.78 4.74
C ASP A 344 24.19 3.96 5.61
N ALA A 345 24.35 4.48 6.82
CA ALA A 345 23.24 4.76 7.72
C ALA A 345 22.39 5.94 7.20
N ALA A 346 23.01 6.98 6.64
CA ALA A 346 22.30 8.09 6.02
C ALA A 346 21.49 7.66 4.78
N LEU A 347 22.06 6.80 3.93
CA LEU A 347 21.38 6.23 2.78
C LEU A 347 20.21 5.35 3.21
N ASN A 348 20.40 4.44 4.17
CA ASN A 348 19.29 3.61 4.66
C ASN A 348 18.20 4.45 5.34
N GLY A 349 18.56 5.46 6.15
CA GLY A 349 17.59 6.37 6.75
C GLY A 349 16.77 7.14 5.71
N ARG A 350 17.39 7.54 4.59
CA ARG A 350 16.68 8.12 3.44
C ARG A 350 15.70 7.13 2.81
N LEU A 351 16.11 5.88 2.64
CA LEU A 351 15.25 4.82 2.10
C LEU A 351 14.09 4.50 3.04
N ASP A 352 14.29 4.54 4.35
CA ASP A 352 13.21 4.38 5.35
C ASP A 352 12.19 5.52 5.26
N GLU A 353 12.64 6.77 5.11
CA GLU A 353 11.75 7.92 4.85
C GLU A 353 10.93 7.69 3.57
N TRP A 354 11.57 7.16 2.52
CA TRP A 354 10.91 6.90 1.25
C TRP A 354 9.85 5.81 1.37
N ASP A 355 10.18 4.69 2.00
CA ASP A 355 9.28 3.55 2.27
C ASP A 355 8.00 4.02 2.97
N GLN A 356 8.14 4.90 3.96
CA GLN A 356 7.02 5.36 4.79
C GLN A 356 6.16 6.45 4.13
N ARG A 357 6.76 7.35 3.33
CA ARG A 357 6.10 8.62 2.96
C ARG A 357 6.14 8.97 1.48
N LYS A 358 7.12 8.50 0.70
CA LYS A 358 7.35 8.98 -0.66
C LYS A 358 6.17 8.67 -1.58
N ALA A 359 5.63 7.46 -1.51
CA ALA A 359 4.50 7.04 -2.35
C ALA A 359 3.27 7.95 -2.18
N LYS A 360 2.82 8.13 -0.93
CA LYS A 360 1.68 9.01 -0.62
C LYS A 360 1.93 10.46 -1.00
N LYS A 361 3.11 10.99 -0.67
CA LYS A 361 3.50 12.36 -0.98
C LYS A 361 3.52 12.64 -2.48
N VAL A 362 4.21 11.78 -3.24
CA VAL A 362 4.34 11.93 -4.70
C VAL A 362 2.99 11.67 -5.37
N GLY A 363 2.27 10.62 -4.99
CA GLY A 363 0.95 10.30 -5.56
C GLY A 363 -0.03 11.45 -5.47
N ARG A 364 -0.15 12.09 -4.30
CA ARG A 364 -1.00 13.27 -4.12
C ARG A 364 -0.55 14.47 -4.94
N ILE A 365 0.75 14.74 -4.98
CA ILE A 365 1.31 15.85 -5.75
C ILE A 365 1.02 15.67 -7.25
N GLU A 366 1.29 14.47 -7.78
CA GLU A 366 1.16 14.18 -9.20
C GLU A 366 -0.31 14.09 -9.63
N LEU A 367 -1.20 13.57 -8.78
CA LEU A 367 -2.65 13.60 -8.98
C LEU A 367 -3.20 15.02 -9.18
N VAL A 368 -2.83 15.94 -8.28
CA VAL A 368 -3.27 17.34 -8.42
C VAL A 368 -2.65 17.95 -9.66
N ARG A 369 -1.33 17.82 -9.84
CA ARG A 369 -0.63 18.42 -10.98
C ARG A 369 -1.16 17.94 -12.33
N SER A 370 -1.44 16.65 -12.50
CA SER A 370 -1.93 16.12 -13.78
C SER A 370 -3.36 16.59 -14.07
N GLY A 371 -4.19 16.66 -13.03
CA GLY A 371 -5.58 17.15 -13.16
C GLY A 371 -5.61 18.64 -13.50
N GLU A 372 -4.80 19.44 -12.83
CA GLU A 372 -4.72 20.89 -13.10
C GLU A 372 -4.07 21.19 -14.45
N ASP A 373 -3.11 20.38 -14.94
CA ASP A 373 -2.63 20.51 -16.33
C ASP A 373 -3.71 20.18 -17.36
N MET A 374 -4.55 19.18 -17.07
CA MET A 374 -5.71 18.87 -17.91
C MET A 374 -6.74 19.98 -17.90
N ALA A 375 -6.98 20.62 -16.75
CA ALA A 375 -7.84 21.79 -16.66
C ALA A 375 -7.30 22.94 -17.53
N ILE A 376 -6.00 23.25 -17.44
CA ILE A 376 -5.36 24.28 -18.30
C ILE A 376 -5.49 23.92 -19.78
N ALA A 377 -5.26 22.65 -20.16
CA ALA A 377 -5.41 22.22 -21.55
C ALA A 377 -6.85 22.39 -22.05
N THR A 378 -7.84 22.07 -21.20
CA THR A 378 -9.27 22.24 -21.48
C THR A 378 -9.62 23.72 -21.65
N TYR A 379 -9.15 24.58 -20.75
CA TYR A 379 -9.34 26.03 -20.85
C TYR A 379 -8.75 26.60 -22.13
N LYS A 380 -7.53 26.19 -22.51
CA LYS A 380 -6.93 26.60 -23.78
C LYS A 380 -7.76 26.16 -24.99
N ALA A 381 -8.28 24.93 -24.99
CA ALA A 381 -9.12 24.43 -26.07
C ALA A 381 -10.43 25.22 -26.19
N ALA A 382 -10.93 25.76 -25.08
CA ALA A 382 -12.09 26.66 -25.03
C ALA A 382 -11.75 28.14 -25.34
N GLY A 383 -10.50 28.47 -25.66
CA GLY A 383 -10.08 29.85 -25.97
C GLY A 383 -9.86 30.75 -24.74
N VAL A 384 -9.81 30.19 -23.53
CA VAL A 384 -9.54 30.95 -22.30
C VAL A 384 -8.08 31.44 -22.30
N THR A 385 -7.88 32.73 -22.06
CA THR A 385 -6.57 33.38 -22.15
C THR A 385 -5.90 33.60 -20.78
N ARG A 386 -6.67 33.51 -19.69
CA ARG A 386 -6.20 33.75 -18.32
C ARG A 386 -6.72 32.68 -17.37
N LYS A 387 -5.94 32.42 -16.33
CA LYS A 387 -6.30 31.46 -15.27
C LYS A 387 -6.14 32.12 -13.91
N ARG A 388 -7.01 31.74 -12.99
CA ARG A 388 -7.00 32.16 -11.60
C ARG A 388 -6.63 31.00 -10.69
N TRP A 389 -5.83 31.26 -9.66
CA TRP A 389 -5.62 30.30 -8.57
C TRP A 389 -6.79 30.36 -7.61
N HIS A 390 -7.35 29.21 -7.26
CA HIS A 390 -8.49 29.12 -6.35
C HIS A 390 -8.25 28.07 -5.26
N THR A 391 -8.48 28.46 -4.02
CA THR A 391 -8.45 27.61 -2.85
C THR A 391 -9.80 26.93 -2.65
N VAL A 392 -9.80 25.72 -2.09
CA VAL A 392 -11.04 24.96 -1.85
C VAL A 392 -11.13 24.63 -0.36
N GLY A 393 -12.28 24.94 0.24
CA GLY A 393 -12.54 24.70 1.65
C GLY A 393 -11.58 25.44 2.59
N LYS A 394 -11.25 24.82 3.73
CA LYS A 394 -10.31 25.40 4.70
C LYS A 394 -8.87 25.25 4.21
N SER A 395 -8.29 26.34 3.75
CA SER A 395 -6.92 26.40 3.24
C SER A 395 -5.95 27.06 4.23
N CYS A 396 -4.68 26.65 4.19
CA CYS A 396 -3.64 27.20 5.06
C CYS A 396 -3.28 28.64 4.65
N PRO A 397 -2.63 29.44 5.51
CA PRO A 397 -2.26 30.83 5.20
C PRO A 397 -1.48 30.98 3.89
N MET A 398 -0.56 30.03 3.62
CA MET A 398 0.18 30.00 2.36
C MET A 398 -0.77 29.85 1.17
N CYS A 399 -1.69 28.87 1.17
CA CYS A 399 -2.63 28.68 0.07
C CYS A 399 -3.57 29.87 -0.12
N ASN A 400 -4.06 30.46 0.97
CA ASN A 400 -4.93 31.65 0.92
C ASN A 400 -4.22 32.86 0.31
N TRP A 401 -2.90 32.99 0.47
CA TRP A 401 -2.14 34.05 -0.17
C TRP A 401 -2.10 33.95 -1.71
N TRP A 402 -2.21 32.74 -2.26
CA TRP A 402 -2.31 32.55 -3.71
C TRP A 402 -3.73 32.69 -4.24
N ASP A 403 -4.74 32.57 -3.37
CA ASP A 403 -6.14 32.64 -3.77
C ASP A 403 -6.44 33.93 -4.51
N GLY A 404 -7.17 33.81 -5.62
CA GLY A 404 -7.57 34.94 -6.45
C GLY A 404 -6.48 35.51 -7.37
N LYS A 405 -5.22 35.05 -7.30
CA LYS A 405 -4.18 35.50 -8.24
C LYS A 405 -4.52 35.08 -9.66
N ILE A 406 -4.28 35.96 -10.62
CA ILE A 406 -4.56 35.75 -12.05
C ILE A 406 -3.27 35.91 -12.84
N VAL A 407 -3.04 35.00 -13.79
CA VAL A 407 -1.94 35.08 -14.76
C VAL A 407 -2.44 34.66 -16.14
N GLY A 408 -1.65 34.92 -17.19
CA GLY A 408 -1.91 34.36 -18.53
C GLY A 408 -1.98 32.83 -18.49
N ILE A 409 -2.74 32.22 -19.41
CA ILE A 409 -3.00 30.77 -19.41
C ILE A 409 -1.70 29.93 -19.48
N GLU A 410 -0.70 30.45 -20.20
CA GLU A 410 0.64 29.85 -20.30
C GLU A 410 1.66 30.37 -19.28
N GLU A 411 1.36 31.47 -18.59
CA GLU A 411 2.27 32.07 -17.62
C GLU A 411 2.33 31.26 -16.32
N ASN A 412 3.45 31.40 -15.62
CA ASN A 412 3.64 30.85 -14.29
C ASN A 412 3.11 31.83 -13.25
N PHE A 413 2.44 31.34 -12.21
CA PHE A 413 2.05 32.16 -11.06
C PHE A 413 3.26 32.69 -10.28
N ALA A 414 4.39 31.96 -10.30
CA ALA A 414 5.67 32.49 -9.88
C ALA A 414 6.85 31.74 -10.53
N ALA A 415 7.95 32.47 -10.72
CA ALA A 415 9.19 31.91 -11.24
C ALA A 415 10.03 31.25 -10.12
N LYS A 416 10.86 30.28 -10.50
CA LYS A 416 11.88 29.71 -9.62
C LYS A 416 12.76 30.82 -9.01
N GLY A 417 12.98 30.74 -7.70
CA GLY A 417 13.77 31.71 -6.94
C GLY A 417 12.98 32.90 -6.39
N SER A 418 11.72 33.07 -6.78
CA SER A 418 10.86 34.10 -6.18
C SER A 418 10.55 33.79 -4.72
N VAL A 419 10.43 34.85 -3.90
CA VAL A 419 10.07 34.77 -2.48
C VAL A 419 8.70 35.37 -2.28
N ALA A 420 7.80 34.60 -1.68
CA ALA A 420 6.46 35.01 -1.29
C ALA A 420 6.36 35.13 0.24
N TYR A 421 5.93 36.28 0.74
CA TYR A 421 5.67 36.49 2.17
C TYR A 421 4.15 36.41 2.41
N PHE A 422 3.73 35.41 3.19
CA PHE A 422 2.30 35.10 3.40
C PHE A 422 1.85 35.25 4.86
N LYS A 423 2.78 35.56 5.78
CA LYS A 423 2.55 36.01 7.16
C LYS A 423 3.80 36.71 7.68
N GLU A 424 3.70 37.54 8.72
CA GLU A 424 4.87 38.11 9.40
C GLU A 424 5.89 37.02 9.78
N GLY A 425 7.07 37.09 9.17
CA GLY A 425 8.16 36.13 9.38
C GLY A 425 8.08 34.82 8.59
N GLU A 426 6.99 34.53 7.88
CA GLU A 426 6.85 33.29 7.08
C GLU A 426 7.00 33.56 5.58
N GLN A 427 8.02 32.95 4.98
CA GLN A 427 8.38 33.09 3.57
C GLN A 427 8.35 31.75 2.82
N HIS A 428 7.96 31.79 1.54
CA HIS A 428 8.01 30.66 0.62
C HIS A 428 8.95 31.01 -0.52
N LEU A 429 10.09 30.32 -0.58
CA LEU A 429 10.99 30.36 -1.72
C LEU A 429 10.54 29.33 -2.76
N ALA A 430 10.18 29.79 -3.95
CA ALA A 430 9.78 28.91 -5.04
C ALA A 430 10.99 28.12 -5.56
N LYS A 431 11.10 26.84 -5.22
CA LYS A 431 12.21 25.98 -5.67
C LYS A 431 12.14 25.61 -7.17
N ARG A 432 11.03 25.92 -7.82
CA ARG A 432 10.71 25.65 -9.23
C ARG A 432 9.71 26.68 -9.73
N ASP A 433 9.51 26.73 -11.03
CA ASP A 433 8.40 27.49 -11.61
C ASP A 433 7.05 26.90 -11.18
N ILE A 434 6.14 27.77 -10.77
CA ILE A 434 4.82 27.43 -10.25
C ILE A 434 3.80 27.75 -11.34
N LYS A 435 3.54 26.79 -12.23
CA LYS A 435 2.51 26.93 -13.29
C LYS A 435 1.08 26.74 -12.77
N ARG A 436 0.93 25.97 -11.70
CA ARG A 436 -0.34 25.44 -11.17
C ARG A 436 -0.15 24.86 -9.75
N PRO A 437 -1.24 24.64 -9.00
CA PRO A 437 -1.24 23.80 -7.80
C PRO A 437 -0.73 22.37 -8.08
N PRO A 438 -0.29 21.63 -7.05
CA PRO A 438 -0.20 22.02 -5.65
C PRO A 438 1.18 22.62 -5.28
N LEU A 439 1.21 23.35 -4.16
CA LEU A 439 2.47 23.79 -3.53
C LEU A 439 3.09 22.72 -2.62
N HIS A 440 2.25 21.87 -2.03
CA HIS A 440 2.63 20.77 -1.14
C HIS A 440 1.61 19.62 -1.25
N ASP A 441 1.91 18.46 -0.66
CA ASP A 441 1.13 17.22 -0.73
C ASP A 441 -0.24 17.23 -0.01
N LYS A 442 -0.62 18.35 0.59
CA LYS A 442 -1.90 18.56 1.29
C LYS A 442 -2.70 19.73 0.72
N CYS A 443 -2.34 20.19 -0.46
CA CYS A 443 -2.91 21.37 -1.10
C CYS A 443 -4.03 20.93 -2.03
N ASP A 444 -5.26 21.34 -1.72
CA ASP A 444 -6.44 21.02 -2.53
C ASP A 444 -6.77 22.12 -3.56
N CYS A 445 -5.93 23.15 -3.68
CA CYS A 445 -6.14 24.24 -4.61
C CYS A 445 -6.31 23.77 -6.06
N ILE A 446 -7.00 24.59 -6.84
CA ILE A 446 -7.27 24.37 -8.26
C ILE A 446 -6.89 25.62 -9.06
N VAL A 447 -6.73 25.44 -10.37
CA VAL A 447 -6.86 26.53 -11.32
C VAL A 447 -8.30 26.63 -11.81
N ARG A 448 -8.72 27.86 -12.08
CA ARG A 448 -9.99 28.21 -12.70
C ARG A 448 -9.77 29.05 -13.96
N ALA A 449 -10.69 28.93 -14.90
CA ALA A 449 -10.78 29.87 -16.01
C ALA A 449 -11.12 31.26 -15.47
N GLU A 450 -10.35 32.27 -15.87
CA GLU A 450 -10.74 33.67 -15.70
C GLU A 450 -11.51 34.08 -16.95
N ARG A 451 -12.80 34.35 -16.80
CA ARG A 451 -13.70 34.72 -17.90
C ARG A 451 -13.73 36.22 -18.13
#